data_AF-A0A539EKH7-F1
#
_entry.id   AF-A0A539EKH7-F1
#
_cell.length_a   1.000
_cell.length_b   1.000
_cell.length_c   1.000
_cell.angle_alpha   90.00
_cell.angle_beta   90.00
_cell.angle_gamma   90.00
#
_symmetry.space_group_name_H-M   'P 1'
#
loop_
_entity.id
_entity.type
_entity.pdbx_description
1 polymer ?
#
loop_
_entity_poly.entity_id
_entity_poly.type
_entity_poly.pdbx_seq_one_letter_code
_entity_poly.pdbx_strand_id
1 'polypeptide(L)'
;MLKGKDAFDGYAAFLTHHPLIIPAEIGLAAFFLAHIVWGLRVTLENVRARPSRYDVDGSTEHRSWGAKTMRYTGSMTLIFLVVHIVTFKIMGPEEGEGSLWEWVVFNFKHPVYMGFYLLAMVALGTHMGHGIKSAFQTLGLSHPRYTPLIEKAGFALALALAAGFGSLPVWAFTRGG
;
A
#
# COMPACT_ATOMS: atom_id res chain seq x y z
N MET A 1 -2.91 -5.14 18.08
CA MET A 1 -3.34 -3.78 18.46
C MET A 1 -4.61 -3.83 19.29
N LEU A 2 -5.73 -4.32 18.72
CA LEU A 2 -7.03 -4.39 19.42
C LEU A 2 -7.09 -5.35 20.61
N LYS A 3 -6.21 -6.35 20.65
CA LYS A 3 -6.10 -7.33 21.75
C LYS A 3 -5.15 -6.90 22.88
N GLY A 4 -4.70 -5.64 22.87
CA GLY A 4 -3.76 -5.10 23.86
C GLY A 4 -2.28 -5.24 23.49
N LYS A 5 -1.44 -4.72 24.39
CA LYS A 5 0.03 -4.64 24.29
C LYS A 5 0.69 -6.01 24.18
N ASP A 6 0.47 -6.88 25.16
CA ASP A 6 1.14 -8.19 25.26
C ASP A 6 0.89 -9.07 24.02
N ALA A 7 -0.36 -9.10 23.54
CA ALA A 7 -0.72 -9.85 22.34
C ALA A 7 -0.08 -9.28 21.06
N PHE A 8 0.16 -7.97 21.02
CA PHE A 8 0.81 -7.34 19.87
C PHE A 8 2.33 -7.55 19.90
N ASP A 9 2.97 -7.28 21.04
CA ASP A 9 4.42 -7.42 21.19
C ASP A 9 4.82 -8.90 21.07
N GLY A 10 4.05 -9.82 21.66
CA GLY A 10 4.28 -11.27 21.49
C GLY A 10 4.12 -11.73 20.04
N TYR A 11 3.17 -11.16 19.28
CA TYR A 11 3.04 -11.46 17.86
C TYR A 11 4.16 -10.84 17.02
N ALA A 12 4.61 -9.64 17.36
CA ALA A 12 5.75 -8.99 16.72
C ALA A 12 7.02 -9.82 16.91
N ALA A 13 7.33 -10.24 18.14
CA ALA A 13 8.46 -11.11 18.46
C ALA A 13 8.37 -12.46 17.72
N PHE A 14 7.18 -13.07 17.66
CA PHE A 14 6.99 -14.30 16.90
C PHE A 14 7.33 -14.12 15.41
N LEU A 15 6.92 -13.01 14.79
CA LEU A 15 7.20 -12.74 13.38
C LEU A 15 8.68 -12.43 13.12
N THR A 16 9.36 -11.68 14.01
CA THR A 16 10.77 -11.33 13.84
C THR A 16 11.70 -12.54 13.96
N HIS A 17 11.37 -13.50 14.83
CA HIS A 17 12.11 -14.76 14.95
C HIS A 17 11.74 -15.80 13.89
N HIS A 18 10.67 -15.58 13.13
CA HIS A 18 10.25 -16.56 12.15
C HIS A 18 11.24 -16.62 10.97
N PRO A 19 11.83 -17.78 10.64
CA PRO A 19 12.91 -17.87 9.64
C PRO A 19 12.48 -17.46 8.22
N LEU A 20 11.17 -17.45 7.95
CA LEU A 20 10.63 -16.98 6.67
C LEU A 20 10.57 -15.46 6.52
N ILE A 21 10.77 -14.68 7.59
CA ILE A 21 10.61 -13.22 7.51
C ILE A 21 11.64 -12.58 6.58
N ILE A 22 12.92 -12.95 6.70
CA ILE A 22 14.00 -12.40 5.86
C ILE A 22 13.80 -12.78 4.39
N PRO A 23 13.57 -14.07 4.02
CA PRO A 23 13.24 -14.42 2.64
C PRO A 23 12.02 -13.69 2.09
N ALA A 24 10.96 -13.55 2.89
CA ALA A 24 9.76 -12.83 2.48
C ALA A 24 10.04 -11.35 2.22
N GLU A 25 10.81 -10.69 3.10
CA GLU A 25 11.21 -9.29 2.93
C GLU A 25 12.04 -9.08 1.66
N ILE A 26 13.04 -9.94 1.42
CA ILE A 26 13.88 -9.88 0.22
C ILE A 26 13.02 -10.08 -1.04
N GLY A 27 12.14 -11.09 -1.02
CA GLY A 27 11.24 -11.36 -2.14
C GLY A 27 10.27 -10.20 -2.42
N LEU A 28 9.67 -9.64 -1.38
CA LEU A 28 8.79 -8.46 -1.49
C LEU A 28 9.55 -7.23 -1.99
N ALA A 29 10.76 -6.98 -1.49
CA ALA A 29 11.61 -5.88 -1.94
C ALA A 29 11.97 -6.04 -3.42
N ALA A 30 12.39 -7.24 -3.85
CA ALA A 30 12.70 -7.52 -5.25
C ALA A 30 11.48 -7.31 -6.16
N PHE A 31 10.31 -7.84 -5.78
CA PHE A 31 9.07 -7.67 -6.52
C PHE A 31 8.65 -6.18 -6.58
N PHE A 32 8.76 -5.46 -5.47
CA PHE A 32 8.45 -4.04 -5.39
C PHE A 32 9.36 -3.19 -6.30
N LEU A 33 10.66 -3.48 -6.33
CA LEU A 33 11.60 -2.82 -7.24
C LEU A 33 11.27 -3.10 -8.71
N ALA A 34 10.99 -4.36 -9.05
CA ALA A 34 10.56 -4.73 -10.40
C ALA A 34 9.27 -4.00 -10.81
N HIS A 35 8.29 -3.93 -9.90
CA HIS A 35 7.03 -3.21 -10.08
C HIS A 35 7.25 -1.71 -10.32
N ILE A 36 8.13 -1.06 -9.56
CA ILE A 36 8.47 0.36 -9.76
C ILE A 36 9.14 0.57 -11.12
N VAL A 37 10.13 -0.25 -11.46
CA VAL A 37 10.86 -0.12 -12.74
C VAL A 37 9.88 -0.23 -13.92
N TRP A 38 9.00 -1.23 -13.90
CA TRP A 38 8.00 -1.40 -14.95
C TRP A 38 6.99 -0.24 -14.99
N GLY A 39 6.49 0.18 -13.82
CA GLY A 39 5.56 1.30 -13.70
C GLY A 39 6.15 2.62 -14.22
N LEU A 40 7.42 2.89 -13.92
CA LEU A 40 8.13 4.06 -14.42
C LEU A 40 8.36 3.98 -15.93
N ARG A 41 8.75 2.82 -16.48
CA ARG A 41 8.89 2.63 -17.93
C ARG A 41 7.60 2.95 -18.66
N VAL A 42 6.48 2.33 -18.25
CA VAL A 42 5.16 2.59 -18.84
C VAL A 42 4.75 4.05 -18.68
N THR A 43 5.04 4.68 -17.55
CA THR A 43 4.74 6.11 -17.33
C THR A 43 5.55 7.00 -18.27
N LEU A 44 6.84 6.72 -18.45
CA LEU A 44 7.72 7.49 -19.35
C LEU A 44 7.35 7.28 -20.81
N GLU A 45 7.02 6.06 -21.22
CA GLU A 45 6.50 5.74 -22.56
C GLU A 45 5.20 6.50 -22.83
N ASN A 46 4.26 6.48 -21.89
CA ASN A 46 2.99 7.22 -21.99
C ASN A 46 3.18 8.74 -22.12
N VAL A 47 4.19 9.30 -21.44
CA VAL A 47 4.51 10.73 -21.51
C VAL A 47 5.18 11.07 -22.84
N ARG A 48 6.13 10.25 -23.31
CA ARG A 48 6.84 10.46 -24.59
C ARG A 48 5.93 10.27 -25.80
N ALA A 49 4.94 9.40 -25.71
CA ALA A 49 3.95 9.16 -26.75
C ALA A 49 2.95 10.33 -26.96
N ARG A 50 3.01 11.40 -26.14
CA ARG A 50 2.19 12.61 -26.29
C ARG A 50 3.07 13.82 -26.69
N PRO A 51 3.38 14.00 -27.99
CA PRO A 51 4.23 15.10 -28.48
C PRO A 51 3.55 16.48 -28.46
N SER A 52 2.21 16.56 -28.43
CA SER A 52 1.46 17.81 -28.24
C SER A 52 0.44 17.66 -27.11
N ARG A 53 0.28 18.70 -26.28
CA ARG A 53 -0.67 18.72 -25.14
C ARG A 53 -2.12 19.01 -25.56
N TYR A 54 -2.32 19.32 -26.85
CA TYR A 54 -3.54 19.92 -27.41
C TYR A 54 -4.19 19.12 -28.55
N ASP A 55 -3.64 17.96 -28.93
CA ASP A 55 -4.40 17.02 -29.76
C ASP A 55 -5.53 16.42 -28.92
N VAL A 56 -6.75 16.60 -29.43
CA VAL A 56 -8.06 16.34 -28.86
C VAL A 56 -8.08 15.20 -27.83
N ASP A 57 -8.62 15.49 -26.65
CA ASP A 57 -8.78 14.62 -25.47
C ASP A 57 -9.65 13.36 -25.67
N GLY A 58 -9.86 12.88 -26.91
CA GLY A 58 -10.65 11.68 -27.20
C GLY A 58 -10.09 10.39 -26.57
N SER A 59 -8.79 10.35 -26.25
CA SER A 59 -8.17 9.20 -25.55
C SER A 59 -8.32 9.23 -24.02
N THR A 60 -8.69 10.38 -23.45
CA THR A 60 -8.80 10.59 -22.00
C THR A 60 -10.23 10.34 -21.51
N GLU A 61 -11.22 10.45 -22.41
CA GLU A 61 -12.64 10.19 -22.15
C GLU A 61 -12.91 8.72 -21.77
N HIS A 62 -12.23 7.77 -22.42
CA HIS A 62 -12.39 6.32 -22.17
C HIS A 62 -11.49 5.74 -21.07
N ARG A 63 -10.61 6.54 -20.45
CA ARG A 63 -9.68 6.05 -19.43
C ARG A 63 -10.36 5.99 -18.06
N SER A 64 -10.32 4.82 -17.41
CA SER A 64 -10.88 4.66 -16.06
C SER A 64 -10.24 5.62 -15.05
N TRP A 65 -11.02 6.03 -14.04
CA TRP A 65 -10.55 6.96 -13.00
C TRP A 65 -9.28 6.45 -12.30
N GLY A 66 -9.24 5.15 -11.96
CA GLY A 66 -8.05 4.53 -11.36
C GLY A 66 -6.80 4.71 -12.24
N ALA A 67 -6.91 4.52 -13.56
CA ALA A 67 -5.79 4.72 -14.48
C ALA A 67 -5.32 6.19 -14.56
N LYS A 68 -6.22 7.16 -14.35
CA LYS A 68 -5.86 8.59 -14.30
C LYS A 68 -5.08 8.93 -13.03
N THR A 69 -5.37 8.24 -11.92
CA THR A 69 -4.76 8.50 -10.62
C THR A 69 -3.53 7.63 -10.33
N MET A 70 -3.27 6.56 -11.09
CA MET A 70 -2.22 5.56 -10.82
C MET A 70 -0.84 6.13 -10.49
N ARG A 71 -0.38 7.16 -11.23
CA ARG A 71 0.93 7.77 -10.96
C ARG A 71 0.97 8.44 -9.59
N TYR A 72 -0.12 9.09 -9.20
CA TYR A 72 -0.22 9.83 -7.94
C TYR A 72 -0.40 8.89 -6.76
N THR A 73 -1.27 7.90 -6.89
CA THR A 73 -1.49 6.90 -5.84
C THR A 73 -0.26 6.05 -5.63
N GLY A 74 0.43 5.64 -6.70
CA GLY A 74 1.70 4.92 -6.62
C GLY A 74 2.81 5.72 -5.95
N SER A 75 2.97 7.01 -6.30
CA SER A 75 3.94 7.89 -5.63
C SER A 75 3.61 8.09 -4.15
N MET A 76 2.34 8.29 -3.79
CA MET A 76 1.92 8.40 -2.38
C MET A 76 2.21 7.10 -1.62
N THR A 77 1.90 5.93 -2.21
CA THR A 77 2.23 4.63 -1.61
C THR A 77 3.73 4.43 -1.41
N LEU A 78 4.58 4.89 -2.33
CA LEU A 78 6.02 4.82 -2.16
C LEU A 78 6.51 5.69 -0.99
N ILE A 79 6.02 6.94 -0.89
CA ILE A 79 6.34 7.83 0.24
C ILE A 79 5.89 7.19 1.55
N PHE A 80 4.65 6.68 1.58
CA PHE A 80 4.12 5.95 2.72
C PHE A 80 5.00 4.77 3.12
N LEU A 81 5.46 3.95 2.17
CA LEU A 81 6.28 2.79 2.46
C LEU A 81 7.63 3.19 3.09
N VAL A 82 8.28 4.23 2.56
CA VAL A 82 9.54 4.74 3.12
C VAL A 82 9.33 5.22 4.56
N VAL A 83 8.33 6.07 4.79
CA VAL A 83 7.99 6.57 6.13
C VAL A 83 7.63 5.41 7.07
N HIS A 84 6.90 4.41 6.59
CA HIS A 84 6.49 3.24 7.36
C HIS A 84 7.69 2.39 7.80
N ILE A 85 8.60 2.06 6.88
CA ILE A 85 9.80 1.27 7.18
C ILE A 85 10.72 2.04 8.13
N VAL A 86 10.97 3.32 7.84
CA VAL A 86 11.83 4.15 8.70
C VAL A 86 11.26 4.22 10.12
N THR A 87 9.98 4.51 10.26
CA THR A 87 9.38 4.74 11.59
C THR A 87 9.23 3.45 12.40
N PHE A 88 8.78 2.35 11.78
CA PHE A 88 8.41 1.15 12.55
C PHE A 88 9.44 0.02 12.51
N LYS A 89 10.34 0.01 11.52
CA LYS A 89 11.40 -1.00 11.42
C LYS A 89 12.77 -0.45 11.81
N ILE A 90 13.11 0.78 11.42
CA ILE A 90 14.46 1.34 11.66
C ILE A 90 14.52 2.14 12.97
N MET A 91 13.55 3.02 13.22
CA MET A 91 13.50 3.87 14.42
C MET A 91 12.69 3.26 15.57
N GLY A 92 11.99 2.14 15.31
CA GLY A 92 11.25 1.43 16.34
C GLY A 92 12.18 0.84 17.41
N PRO A 93 11.65 0.50 18.59
CA PRO A 93 12.43 -0.12 19.65
C PRO A 93 13.03 -1.43 19.16
N GLU A 94 14.31 -1.67 19.51
CA GLU A 94 14.92 -2.98 19.33
C GLU A 94 14.24 -4.02 20.22
N GLU A 95 14.34 -5.28 19.80
CA GLU A 95 13.70 -6.36 20.52
C GLU A 95 14.29 -6.50 21.93
N GLY A 96 13.43 -6.47 22.95
CA GLY A 96 13.83 -6.55 24.36
C GLY A 96 14.18 -5.18 24.99
N GLU A 97 14.29 -4.11 24.20
CA GLU A 97 14.60 -2.76 24.70
C GLU A 97 13.35 -1.88 24.87
N GLY A 98 12.22 -2.27 24.27
CA GLY A 98 10.97 -1.53 24.39
C GLY A 98 9.80 -2.24 23.73
N SER A 99 8.61 -1.64 23.88
CA SER A 99 7.37 -2.16 23.33
C SER A 99 7.06 -1.52 21.98
N LEU A 100 6.96 -2.35 20.94
CA LEU A 100 6.54 -1.88 19.62
C LEU A 100 5.10 -1.37 19.66
N TRP A 101 4.22 -1.96 20.47
CA TRP A 101 2.85 -1.47 20.64
C TRP A 101 2.83 -0.02 21.14
N GLU A 102 3.60 0.30 22.18
CA GLU A 102 3.68 1.66 22.73
C GLU A 102 4.24 2.63 21.70
N TRP A 103 5.28 2.23 20.97
CA TRP A 103 5.86 3.03 19.90
C TRP A 103 4.83 3.34 18.79
N VAL A 104 4.04 2.34 18.39
CA VAL A 104 2.98 2.51 17.38
C VAL A 104 1.88 3.45 17.88
N VAL A 105 1.42 3.27 19.12
CA VAL A 105 0.39 4.14 19.71
C VAL A 105 0.90 5.56 19.86
N PHE A 106 2.12 5.74 20.35
CA PHE A 106 2.77 7.04 20.50
C PHE A 106 2.79 7.82 19.18
N ASN A 107 3.26 7.21 18.10
CA ASN A 107 3.32 7.85 16.79
C ASN A 107 1.93 8.23 16.26
N PHE A 108 0.93 7.36 16.43
CA PHE A 108 -0.42 7.63 15.95
C PHE A 108 -1.24 8.57 16.82
N LYS A 109 -0.78 8.93 18.03
CA LYS A 109 -1.36 10.05 18.79
C LYS A 109 -1.08 11.40 18.16
N HIS A 110 -0.05 11.50 17.31
CA HIS A 110 0.21 12.73 16.57
C HIS A 110 -0.79 12.86 15.40
N PRO A 111 -1.65 13.91 15.38
CA PRO A 111 -2.77 14.00 14.44
C PRO A 111 -2.33 14.08 12.98
N VAL A 112 -1.21 14.73 12.70
CA VAL A 112 -0.64 14.81 11.34
C VAL A 112 -0.21 13.42 10.87
N TYR A 113 0.37 12.62 11.77
CA TYR A 113 0.87 11.29 11.43
C TYR A 113 -0.29 10.34 11.16
N MET A 114 -1.32 10.37 11.99
CA MET A 114 -2.59 9.65 11.77
C MET A 114 -3.26 10.07 10.45
N GLY A 115 -3.38 11.38 10.19
CA GLY A 115 -3.98 11.90 8.95
C GLY A 115 -3.21 11.49 7.69
N PHE A 116 -1.88 11.54 7.75
CA PHE A 116 -1.01 11.05 6.66
C PHE A 116 -1.26 9.56 6.37
N TYR A 117 -1.34 8.72 7.40
CA TYR A 117 -1.60 7.28 7.22
C TYR A 117 -2.98 7.01 6.65
N LEU A 118 -4.01 7.76 7.05
CA LEU A 118 -5.34 7.62 6.45
C LEU A 118 -5.35 7.97 4.96
N LEU A 119 -4.70 9.07 4.59
CA LEU A 119 -4.56 9.45 3.19
C LEU A 119 -3.77 8.39 2.40
N ALA A 120 -2.71 7.84 2.99
CA ALA A 120 -1.93 6.76 2.40
C ALA A 120 -2.76 5.48 2.20
N MET A 121 -3.65 5.12 3.13
CA MET A 121 -4.53 3.96 2.98
C MET A 121 -5.54 4.13 1.84
N VAL A 122 -6.08 5.34 1.65
CA VAL A 122 -6.96 5.66 0.51
C VAL A 122 -6.18 5.54 -0.80
N ALA A 123 -4.96 6.09 -0.85
CA ALA A 123 -4.09 5.99 -2.03
C ALA A 123 -3.72 4.53 -2.33
N LEU A 124 -3.32 3.75 -1.32
CA LEU A 124 -2.97 2.34 -1.46
C LEU A 124 -4.17 1.49 -1.90
N GLY A 125 -5.35 1.70 -1.29
CA GLY A 125 -6.58 1.00 -1.69
C GLY A 125 -6.95 1.28 -3.14
N THR A 126 -6.83 2.54 -3.58
CA THR A 126 -7.07 2.93 -4.98
C THR A 126 -6.03 2.30 -5.92
N HIS A 127 -4.74 2.37 -5.56
CA HIS A 127 -3.63 1.80 -6.32
C HIS A 127 -3.77 0.28 -6.48
N MET A 128 -4.12 -0.42 -5.40
CA MET A 128 -4.30 -1.87 -5.40
C MET A 128 -5.56 -2.31 -6.13
N GLY A 129 -6.69 -1.60 -5.96
CA GLY A 129 -7.92 -1.90 -6.68
C GLY A 129 -7.75 -1.84 -8.20
N HIS A 130 -6.96 -0.88 -8.70
CA HIS A 130 -6.59 -0.84 -10.11
C HIS A 130 -5.48 -1.84 -10.46
N GLY A 131 -4.46 -1.96 -9.61
CA GLY A 131 -3.30 -2.81 -9.82
C GLY A 131 -3.63 -4.30 -9.97
N ILE A 132 -4.62 -4.80 -9.22
CA ILE A 132 -5.08 -6.19 -9.34
C ILE A 132 -5.60 -6.43 -10.76
N LYS A 133 -6.52 -5.61 -11.25
CA LYS A 133 -7.01 -5.70 -12.63
C LYS A 133 -5.87 -5.68 -13.64
N SER A 134 -4.94 -4.71 -13.52
CA SER A 134 -3.80 -4.58 -14.44
C SER A 134 -2.87 -5.79 -14.40
N ALA A 135 -2.64 -6.39 -13.24
CA ALA A 135 -1.78 -7.57 -13.11
C ALA A 135 -2.33 -8.77 -13.89
N PHE A 136 -3.64 -9.05 -13.77
CA PHE A 136 -4.27 -10.14 -14.52
C PHE A 136 -4.30 -9.88 -16.04
N GLN A 137 -4.34 -8.62 -16.46
CA GLN A 137 -4.20 -8.24 -17.88
C GLN A 137 -2.78 -8.49 -18.39
N THR A 138 -1.76 -8.03 -17.66
CA THR A 138 -0.35 -8.18 -18.05
C THR A 138 0.09 -9.64 -18.07
N LEU A 139 -0.43 -10.48 -17.17
CA LEU A 139 -0.13 -11.92 -17.13
C LEU A 139 -0.88 -12.73 -18.20
N GLY A 140 -1.71 -12.11 -19.04
CA GLY A 140 -2.52 -12.80 -20.05
C GLY A 140 -3.67 -13.63 -19.47
N LEU A 141 -3.97 -13.47 -18.18
CA LEU A 141 -5.03 -14.18 -17.46
C LEU A 141 -6.36 -13.40 -17.53
N SER A 142 -6.65 -12.77 -18.66
CA SER A 142 -7.90 -12.02 -18.85
C SER A 142 -8.87 -12.82 -19.70
N HIS A 143 -10.07 -13.07 -19.19
CA HIS A 143 -11.11 -13.85 -19.87
C HIS A 143 -12.51 -13.36 -19.48
N PRO A 144 -13.45 -13.21 -20.43
CA PRO A 144 -14.80 -12.67 -20.18
C PRO A 144 -15.57 -13.34 -19.05
N ARG A 145 -15.36 -14.66 -18.85
CA ARG A 145 -16.04 -15.46 -17.82
C ARG A 145 -15.65 -15.10 -16.39
N TYR A 146 -14.37 -14.83 -16.13
CA TYR A 146 -13.85 -14.71 -14.75
C TYR A 146 -13.22 -13.35 -14.45
N THR A 147 -12.84 -12.56 -15.47
CA THR A 147 -12.35 -11.18 -15.28
C THR A 147 -13.31 -10.31 -14.45
N PRO A 148 -14.64 -10.33 -14.65
CA PRO A 148 -15.56 -9.55 -13.82
C PRO A 148 -15.54 -9.96 -12.34
N LEU A 149 -15.36 -11.25 -12.05
CA LEU A 149 -15.25 -11.76 -10.69
C LEU A 149 -13.93 -11.31 -10.05
N ILE A 150 -12.83 -11.44 -10.78
CA ILE A 150 -11.49 -11.01 -10.33
C ILE A 150 -11.48 -9.52 -10.02
N GLU A 151 -12.08 -8.68 -10.87
CA GLU A 151 -12.14 -7.24 -10.65
C GLU A 151 -12.94 -6.90 -9.38
N LYS A 152 -14.11 -7.53 -9.19
CA LYS A 152 -14.93 -7.32 -7.99
C LYS A 152 -14.24 -7.82 -6.72
N ALA A 153 -13.67 -9.02 -6.76
CA ALA A 153 -12.95 -9.61 -5.64
C ALA A 153 -11.69 -8.80 -5.29
N GLY A 154 -10.96 -8.36 -6.31
CA GLY A 154 -9.78 -7.51 -6.15
C GLY A 154 -10.11 -6.15 -5.55
N PHE A 155 -11.19 -5.50 -6.01
CA PHE A 155 -11.68 -4.27 -5.42
C PHE A 155 -12.14 -4.46 -3.96
N ALA A 156 -12.89 -5.54 -3.67
CA ALA A 156 -13.32 -5.86 -2.32
C ALA A 156 -12.14 -6.10 -1.39
N LEU A 157 -11.11 -6.84 -1.84
CA LEU A 157 -9.87 -7.05 -1.10
C LEU A 157 -9.14 -5.72 -0.86
N ALA A 158 -9.04 -4.87 -1.89
CA ALA A 158 -8.43 -3.56 -1.77
C ALA A 158 -9.11 -2.67 -0.72
N LEU A 159 -10.44 -2.64 -0.74
CA LEU A 159 -11.23 -1.92 0.24
C LEU A 159 -11.08 -2.50 1.65
N ALA A 160 -11.13 -3.83 1.78
CA ALA A 160 -11.01 -4.52 3.07
C ALA A 160 -9.64 -4.26 3.72
N LEU A 161 -8.55 -4.32 2.95
CA LEU A 161 -7.21 -4.05 3.46
C LEU A 161 -7.03 -2.56 3.80
N ALA A 162 -7.49 -1.64 2.94
CA ALA A 162 -7.40 -0.20 3.21
C ALA A 162 -8.21 0.20 4.46
N ALA A 163 -9.43 -0.31 4.60
CA ALA A 163 -10.28 -0.04 5.77
C ALA A 163 -9.72 -0.72 7.03
N GLY A 164 -9.27 -1.97 6.91
CA GLY A 164 -8.71 -2.74 8.02
C GLY A 164 -7.46 -2.06 8.59
N PHE A 165 -6.46 -1.80 7.76
CA PHE A 165 -5.23 -1.13 8.20
C PHE A 165 -5.45 0.35 8.54
N GLY A 166 -6.35 1.04 7.83
CA GLY A 166 -6.74 2.41 8.15
C GLY A 166 -7.48 2.57 9.48
N SER A 167 -8.14 1.52 9.97
CA SER A 167 -8.78 1.53 11.29
C SER A 167 -7.78 1.55 12.45
N LEU A 168 -6.56 1.03 12.25
CA LEU A 168 -5.52 0.96 13.27
C LEU A 168 -5.07 2.35 13.77
N PRO A 169 -4.66 3.31 12.92
CA PRO A 169 -4.27 4.64 13.38
C PRO A 169 -5.45 5.40 14.00
N VAL A 170 -6.68 5.20 13.52
CA VAL A 170 -7.89 5.80 14.12
C VAL A 170 -8.11 5.26 15.53
N TRP A 171 -8.00 3.94 15.70
CA TRP A 171 -8.12 3.31 17.01
C TRP A 171 -7.02 3.79 17.95
N ALA A 172 -5.77 3.85 17.50
CA ALA A 172 -4.64 4.32 18.28
C ALA A 172 -4.85 5.77 18.76
N PHE A 173 -5.27 6.65 17.84
CA PHE A 173 -5.54 8.05 18.13
C PHE A 173 -6.66 8.22 19.17
N THR A 174 -7.77 7.52 19.00
CA THR A 174 -8.99 7.70 19.82
C THR A 174 -9.03 6.88 21.11
N ARG A 175 -8.46 5.68 21.11
CA ARG A 175 -8.58 4.68 22.19
C ARG A 175 -7.27 4.09 22.67
N GLY A 176 -6.15 4.35 21.98
CA GLY A 176 -4.83 3.88 22.42
C GLY A 176 -4.42 4.61 23.70
N GLY A 177 -4.57 3.94 24.83
CA GLY A 177 -4.25 4.43 26.17
C GLY A 177 -4.11 3.25 27.11
#